data_AF-A0A2N9XSY4-F1
#
_entry.id   AF-A0A2N9XSY4-F1
#
_cell.length_a   1.000
_cell.length_b   1.000
_cell.length_c   1.000
_cell.angle_alpha   90.00
_cell.angle_beta   90.00
_cell.angle_gamma   90.00
#
_symmetry.space_group_name_H-M   'P 1'
#
loop_
_entity.id
_entity.type
_entity.pdbx_description
1 polymer ?
#
loop_
_entity_poly.entity_id
_entity_poly.type
_entity_poly.pdbx_seq_one_letter_code
_entity_poly.pdbx_strand_id
1 'polypeptide(L)' 'MHVTNWSGDSVTKIKASGEHETVYTDISAPAGIAIDADDNICISSYHDNDILKIATNGSLKNFRWLPHTNRYCFF' A
#
# COMPACT_ATOMS: atom_id res chain seq x y z
N MET A 1 6.32 11.40 -1.19
CA MET A 1 5.71 10.86 0.05
C MET A 1 4.40 10.18 -0.33
N HIS A 2 4.06 9.05 0.31
CA HIS A 2 2.75 8.41 0.13
C HIS A 2 1.96 8.51 1.43
N VAL A 3 0.67 8.80 1.31
CA VAL A 3 -0.23 9.00 2.46
C VAL A 3 -1.49 8.16 2.23
N THR A 4 -1.84 7.35 3.21
CA THR A 4 -3.09 6.59 3.22
C THR A 4 -4.26 7.49 3.56
N ASN A 5 -5.34 7.39 2.78
CA ASN A 5 -6.60 8.07 3.03
C ASN A 5 -7.64 7.04 3.49
N TRP A 6 -7.78 6.91 4.81
CA TRP A 6 -8.60 5.86 5.43
C TRP A 6 -10.07 5.91 5.00
N SER A 7 -10.72 7.08 5.01
CA SER A 7 -12.13 7.19 4.61
C SER A 7 -12.35 7.26 3.10
N GLY A 8 -11.30 7.56 2.34
CA GLY A 8 -11.37 7.69 0.89
C GLY A 8 -10.86 6.47 0.14
N ASP A 9 -10.64 5.35 0.82
CA ASP A 9 -10.22 4.05 0.27
C ASP A 9 -9.06 4.15 -0.75
N SER A 10 -8.08 5.01 -0.46
CA SER A 10 -7.06 5.39 -1.43
C SER A 10 -5.72 5.75 -0.82
N VAL A 11 -4.70 5.85 -1.67
CA VAL A 11 -3.37 6.39 -1.34
C VAL A 11 -3.03 7.53 -2.27
N THR A 12 -2.57 8.62 -1.67
CA THR A 12 -2.15 9.83 -2.36
C THR A 12 -0.63 9.93 -2.35
N LYS A 13 -0.04 10.15 -3.53
CA LYS A 13 1.35 10.52 -3.69
C LYS A 13 1.47 12.03 -3.67
N ILE A 14 2.29 12.53 -2.76
CA ILE A 14 2.66 13.94 -2.67
C ILE A 14 4.07 14.09 -3.25
N LYS A 15 4.17 14.90 -4.31
CA LYS A 15 5.42 15.23 -5.00
C LYS A 15 6.20 16.31 -4.24
N ALA A 16 7.49 16.41 -4.50
CA ALA A 16 8.34 17.46 -3.90
C ALA A 16 7.89 18.88 -4.29
N SER A 17 7.20 19.04 -5.42
CA SER A 17 6.59 20.30 -5.85
C SER A 17 5.36 20.71 -5.03
N GLY A 18 4.84 19.82 -4.17
CA GLY A 18 3.60 20.03 -3.42
C GLY A 18 2.33 19.55 -4.14
N GLU A 19 2.44 19.15 -5.41
CA GLU A 19 1.35 18.49 -6.13
C GLU A 19 1.00 17.15 -5.46
N HIS A 20 -0.30 16.86 -5.40
CA HIS A 20 -0.83 15.58 -4.94
C HIS A 20 -1.57 14.84 -6.05
N GLU A 21 -1.46 13.53 -6.03
CA GLU A 21 -2.07 12.64 -7.01
C GLU A 21 -2.54 11.36 -6.32
N THR A 22 -3.80 10.97 -6.51
CA THR A 22 -4.28 9.66 -6.06
C THR A 22 -3.70 8.58 -6.97
N VAL A 23 -2.90 7.69 -6.41
CA VAL A 23 -2.15 6.68 -7.18
C VAL A 23 -2.68 5.27 -7.00
N TYR A 24 -3.37 4.99 -5.89
CA TYR A 24 -4.02 3.71 -5.62
C TYR A 24 -5.43 3.96 -5.06
N THR A 25 -6.41 3.20 -5.52
CA THR A 25 -7.82 3.26 -5.14
C THR A 25 -8.32 1.87 -4.74
N ASP A 26 -9.53 1.81 -4.21
CA ASP A 26 -10.23 0.57 -3.89
C ASP A 26 -9.49 -0.29 -2.85
N ILE A 27 -8.76 0.39 -1.96
CA ILE A 27 -8.11 -0.23 -0.81
C ILE A 27 -9.02 0.04 0.38
N SER A 28 -9.60 -0.98 0.99
CA SER A 28 -10.57 -0.75 2.05
C SER A 28 -9.90 -0.23 3.33
N ALA A 29 -10.24 0.99 3.74
CA ALA A 29 -9.79 1.56 5.01
C ALA A 29 -8.26 1.44 5.24
N PRO A 30 -7.40 1.99 4.36
CA PRO A 30 -5.96 1.84 4.47
C PRO A 30 -5.45 2.56 5.72
N ALA A 31 -4.74 1.83 6.59
CA ALA A 31 -4.33 2.33 7.91
C ALA A 31 -2.81 2.56 8.06
N GLY A 32 -2.00 1.84 7.30
CA GLY A 32 -0.54 1.86 7.40
C GLY A 32 0.11 1.66 6.05
N ILE A 33 1.30 2.24 5.89
CA ILE A 33 2.10 2.17 4.67
C ILE A 33 3.59 2.03 5.00
N ALA A 34 4.28 1.14 4.30
CA ALA A 34 5.71 0.94 4.37
C ALA A 34 6.29 0.68 2.98
N ILE A 35 7.60 0.83 2.83
CA ILE A 35 8.34 0.50 1.61
C ILE A 35 9.35 -0.58 1.98
N ASP A 36 9.38 -1.68 1.22
CA ASP A 36 10.34 -2.76 1.45
C ASP A 36 11.67 -2.52 0.71
N ALA A 37 12.65 -3.42 0.93
CA ALA A 37 13.99 -3.29 0.36
C ALA A 37 14.05 -3.38 -1.18
N ASP A 38 12.98 -3.88 -1.81
CA ASP A 38 12.84 -4.00 -3.26
C ASP A 38 12.01 -2.82 -3.84
N ASP A 39 11.83 -1.73 -3.06
CA ASP A 39 11.02 -0.55 -3.37
C ASP A 39 9.52 -0.84 -3.62
N ASN A 40 9.01 -1.98 -3.15
CA ASN A 40 7.57 -2.23 -3.21
C ASN A 40 6.84 -1.48 -2.10
N ILE A 41 5.63 -1.01 -2.41
CA ILE A 41 4.77 -0.34 -1.43
C ILE A 41 3.87 -1.38 -0.79
N CYS A 42 3.86 -1.40 0.54
CA CYS A 42 3.04 -2.31 1.33
C CYS A 42 2.01 -1.51 2.13
N ILE A 43 0.74 -1.87 2.01
CA ILE A 43 -0.40 -1.13 2.58
C ILE A 43 -1.24 -2.10 3.39
N SER A 44 -1.56 -1.76 4.63
CA SER A 44 -2.50 -2.54 5.44
C SER A 44 -3.93 -2.11 5.16
N SER A 45 -4.77 -3.03 4.65
CA SER A 45 -6.22 -2.86 4.56
C SER A 45 -6.84 -3.23 5.90
N TYR A 46 -7.28 -2.23 6.67
CA TYR A 46 -7.82 -2.50 8.02
C TYR A 46 -9.12 -3.30 7.96
N HIS A 47 -10.00 -2.96 7.01
CA HIS A 47 -11.31 -3.58 6.92
C HIS A 47 -11.25 -4.98 6.30
N ASP A 48 -10.40 -5.20 5.29
CA ASP A 48 -10.27 -6.51 4.64
C ASP A 48 -9.37 -7.49 5.42
N ASN A 49 -8.67 -7.01 6.45
CA ASN A 49 -7.71 -7.78 7.26
C ASN A 49 -6.58 -8.40 6.41
N ASP A 50 -6.06 -7.65 5.44
CA ASP A 50 -4.97 -8.07 4.58
C ASP A 50 -3.87 -7.01 4.39
N ILE A 51 -2.78 -7.42 3.75
CA ILE A 51 -1.70 -6.53 3.33
C ILE A 51 -1.64 -6.57 1.81
N LEU A 52 -1.75 -5.41 1.18
CA LEU A 52 -1.52 -5.24 -0.25
C LEU A 52 -0.05 -4.94 -0.49
N LYS A 53 0.55 -5.57 -1.50
CA LYS A 53 1.90 -5.25 -1.94
C LYS A 53 1.86 -4.83 -3.40
N ILE A 54 2.35 -3.64 -3.67
CA ILE A 54 2.37 -3.02 -4.99
C ILE A 54 3.80 -2.99 -5.47
N ALA A 55 4.06 -3.69 -6.56
CA ALA A 55 5.40 -3.73 -7.14
C ALA A 55 5.76 -2.40 -7.82
N THR A 56 7.05 -2.11 -7.93
CA THR A 56 7.58 -0.91 -8.60
C THR A 56 7.11 -0.76 -10.06
N ASN A 57 6.75 -1.87 -10.70
CA ASN A 57 6.15 -1.89 -12.04
C ASN A 57 4.63 -1.56 -12.06
N GLY A 58 4.05 -1.16 -10.91
CA GLY A 58 2.63 -0.83 -10.77
C GLY A 58 1.69 -2.03 -10.62
N SER A 59 2.21 -3.27 -10.62
CA SER A 59 1.37 -4.45 -10.46
C SER A 59 0.93 -4.61 -9.01
N LEU A 60 -0.39 -4.57 -8.78
CA LEU A 60 -0.99 -4.83 -7.48
C LEU A 60 -1.10 -6.34 -7.23
N LYS A 61 -0.58 -6.81 -6.10
CA LYS A 61 -0.80 -8.17 -5.60
C LYS A 61 -1.42 -8.11 -4.21
N ASN A 62 -2.59 -8.71 -4.07
CA ASN A 62 -3.19 -8.94 -2.76
C ASN A 62 -2.46 -10.10 -2.08
N PHE A 63 -1.85 -9.83 -0.91
CA PHE A 63 -1.33 -10.87 -0.04
C PHE A 63 -2.31 -11.07 1.11
N ARG A 64 -3.17 -12.07 0.92
CA ARG A 64 -3.90 -12.68 2.04
C ARG A 64 -2.93 -13.59 2.77
N TRP A 65 -2.94 -13.54 4.11
CA TRP A 65 -2.10 -14.39 4.96
C TRP A 65 -2.22 -15.87 4.55
N LEU A 66 -1.21 -16.36 3.82
CA LEU A 66 -0.97 -17.76 3.55
C LEU A 66 0.34 -18.12 4.24
N PRO A 67 0.39 -19.19 5.05
CA PRO A 67 1.50 -19.45 5.98
C PRO A 67 2.89 -19.68 5.34
N HIS A 68 3.06 -19.63 4.01
CA HIS A 68 4.27 -20.07 3.31
C HIS A 68 4.91 -19.09 2.31
N THR A 69 4.63 -17.77 2.35
CA THR A 69 5.35 -16.83 1.45
C THR A 69 6.26 -15.87 2.19
N ASN A 70 7.54 -16.15 2.11
CA ASN A 70 8.67 -15.43 2.69
C ASN A 70 8.95 -14.08 1.99
N ARG A 71 7.96 -13.18 1.94
CA ARG A 71 8.06 -11.84 1.32
C ARG A 71 7.37 -10.76 2.15
N TYR A 72 7.55 -10.85 3.46
CA TYR A 72 6.96 -9.91 4.41
C TYR A 72 7.63 -8.55 4.29
N CYS A 73 6.81 -7.50 4.24
CA CYS A 73 7.28 -6.15 4.46
C CYS A 73 7.40 -5.98 5.98
N PHE A 74 8.61 -5.77 6.46
CA PHE A 74 8.86 -5.52 7.88
C PHE A 74 8.55 -4.04 8.16
N PHE A 75 7.72 -3.78 9.16
CA PHE A 75 7.38 -2.46 9.69
C PHE A 75 8.34 -2.06 10.81
#